data_AF-A0A1E4SQJ6-F1
#
_entry.id   AF-A0A1E4SQJ6-F1
#
_cell.length_a   1.000
_cell.length_b   1.000
_cell.length_c   1.000
_cell.angle_alpha   90.00
_cell.angle_beta   90.00
_cell.angle_gamma   90.00
#
_symmetry.space_group_name_H-M   'P 1'
#
loop_
_entity.id
_entity.type
_entity.pdbx_description
1 polymer ?
#
loop_
_entity_poly.entity_id
_entity_poly.type
_entity_poly.pdbx_seq_one_letter_code
_entity_poly.pdbx_strand_id
1 'polypeptide(L)'
;MLLLLLFIQLTIAIKLLDSSVASVCVQKSLQPILPACLSQGIESLDPNLRKILAIKLALCEFQNAGILYPSACNHLDEELELCIENLEKSPQYWTTFSGYYREIQTICYEESLPYQKDHVISLFNNIT
;
A
#
# COMPACT_ATOMS: atom_id res chain seq x y z
N MET A 1 1.17 27.84 -28.90
CA MET A 1 0.13 26.80 -28.74
C MET A 1 0.73 25.39 -28.63
N LEU A 2 1.62 24.95 -29.54
CA LEU A 2 2.30 23.64 -29.45
C LEU A 2 3.08 23.41 -28.14
N LEU A 3 3.83 24.42 -27.67
CA LEU A 3 4.58 24.37 -26.41
C LEU A 3 3.68 24.18 -25.18
N LEU A 4 2.48 24.77 -25.21
CA LEU A 4 1.50 24.66 -24.14
C LEU A 4 0.89 23.25 -24.12
N LEU A 5 0.61 22.68 -25.29
CA LEU A 5 0.17 21.29 -25.44
C LEU A 5 1.23 20.29 -24.97
N LEU A 6 2.51 20.51 -25.29
CA LEU A 6 3.63 19.69 -24.80
C LEU A 6 3.78 19.78 -23.28
N PHE A 7 3.64 20.97 -22.69
CA PHE A 7 3.65 21.15 -21.23
C PHE A 7 2.48 20.43 -20.55
N ILE A 8 1.28 20.52 -21.15
CA ILE A 8 0.09 19.83 -20.63
C ILE A 8 0.28 18.31 -20.72
N GLN A 9 0.75 17.79 -21.86
CA GLN A 9 1.05 16.36 -22.06
C GLN A 9 2.10 15.85 -21.06
N LEU A 10 3.16 16.62 -20.82
CA LEU A 10 4.21 16.28 -19.86
C LEU A 10 3.69 16.27 -18.43
N THR A 11 2.88 17.26 -18.04
CA THR A 11 2.26 17.31 -16.70
C THR A 11 1.31 16.14 -16.47
N ILE A 12 0.53 15.75 -17.49
CA ILE A 12 -0.36 14.57 -17.43
C ILE A 12 0.47 13.29 -17.28
N ALA A 13 1.54 13.12 -18.05
CA ALA A 13 2.42 11.95 -17.97
C ALA A 13 3.09 11.83 -16.59
N ILE A 14 3.55 12.94 -16.00
CA ILE A 14 4.12 12.96 -14.65
C ILE A 14 3.07 12.53 -13.61
N LYS A 15 1.84 13.05 -13.70
CA LYS A 15 0.75 12.72 -12.77
C LYS A 15 0.28 11.27 -12.89
N LEU A 16 0.34 10.70 -14.10
CA LEU A 16 0.07 9.28 -14.35
C LEU A 16 1.18 8.37 -13.82
N LEU A 17 2.45 8.79 -13.91
CA LEU A 17 3.57 8.07 -13.30
C LEU A 17 3.45 8.04 -11.77
N ASP A 18 3.10 9.18 -11.15
CA ASP A 18 2.95 9.32 -9.70
C ASP A 18 1.81 8.45 -9.16
N SER A 19 0.67 8.42 -9.88
CA SER A 19 -0.44 7.49 -9.64
C SER A 19 -0.02 6.02 -9.75
N SER A 20 0.94 5.69 -10.62
CA SER A 20 1.39 4.31 -10.83
C SER A 20 2.39 3.84 -9.76
N VAL A 21 3.24 4.73 -9.26
CA VAL A 21 4.22 4.39 -8.20
C VAL A 21 3.50 4.20 -6.86
N ALA A 22 2.55 5.10 -6.55
CA ALA A 22 1.65 4.98 -5.42
C ALA A 22 0.88 3.65 -5.46
N SER A 23 0.32 3.29 -6.62
CA SER A 23 -0.42 2.04 -6.78
C SER A 23 0.48 0.81 -6.67
N VAL A 24 1.73 0.87 -7.16
CA VAL A 24 2.67 -0.26 -7.09
C VAL A 24 3.12 -0.54 -5.66
N CYS A 25 3.43 0.50 -4.87
CA CYS A 25 3.81 0.34 -3.47
C CYS A 25 2.69 -0.30 -2.65
N VAL A 26 1.46 0.23 -2.82
CA VAL A 26 0.27 -0.27 -2.13
C VAL A 26 -0.03 -1.71 -2.55
N GLN A 27 -0.05 -2.00 -3.86
CA GLN A 27 -0.30 -3.36 -4.34
C GLN A 27 0.75 -4.34 -3.82
N LYS A 28 2.04 -4.01 -3.87
CA LYS A 28 3.11 -4.87 -3.34
C LYS A 28 2.93 -5.15 -1.84
N SER A 29 2.43 -4.17 -1.10
CA SER A 29 2.16 -4.31 0.34
C SER A 29 0.99 -5.24 0.61
N LEU A 30 -0.06 -5.20 -0.22
CA LEU A 30 -1.27 -6.00 -0.06
C LEU A 30 -1.14 -7.44 -0.59
N GLN A 31 -0.34 -7.67 -1.63
CA GLN A 31 -0.17 -8.99 -2.27
C GLN A 31 -0.07 -10.19 -1.30
N PRO A 32 0.70 -10.13 -0.20
CA PRO A 32 0.81 -11.26 0.73
C PRO A 32 -0.49 -11.64 1.45
N ILE A 33 -1.43 -10.69 1.60
CA ILE A 33 -2.67 -10.93 2.36
C ILE A 33 -3.89 -11.21 1.48
N LEU A 34 -3.86 -10.85 0.20
CA LEU A 34 -5.02 -10.98 -0.70
C LEU A 34 -5.56 -12.41 -0.81
N PRO A 35 -4.73 -13.48 -0.86
CA PRO A 35 -5.24 -14.85 -0.83
C PRO A 35 -5.98 -15.21 0.47
N ALA A 36 -5.49 -14.71 1.61
CA ALA A 36 -6.14 -14.92 2.90
C ALA A 36 -7.44 -14.12 3.02
N CYS A 37 -7.45 -12.88 2.50
CA CYS A 37 -8.64 -12.05 2.38
C CYS A 37 -9.79 -12.76 1.65
N LEU A 38 -9.48 -13.42 0.54
CA LEU A 38 -10.48 -14.14 -0.26
C LEU A 38 -11.00 -15.42 0.41
N SER A 39 -10.14 -16.14 1.13
CA SER A 39 -10.46 -17.49 1.60
C SER A 39 -10.99 -17.55 3.03
N GLN A 40 -10.43 -16.74 3.93
CA GLN A 40 -10.64 -16.85 5.38
C GLN A 40 -11.01 -15.51 6.04
N GLY A 41 -10.92 -14.40 5.29
CA GLY A 41 -11.16 -13.05 5.79
C GLY A 41 -10.05 -12.53 6.70
N ILE A 42 -10.13 -11.24 7.04
CA ILE A 42 -9.07 -10.54 7.78
C ILE A 42 -8.82 -11.11 9.18
N GLU A 43 -9.84 -11.69 9.82
CA GLU A 43 -9.78 -12.19 11.19
C GLU A 43 -8.75 -13.31 11.36
N SER A 44 -8.47 -14.05 10.28
CA SER A 44 -7.46 -15.10 10.22
C SER A 44 -6.02 -14.58 10.16
N LEU A 45 -5.80 -13.29 9.86
CA LEU A 45 -4.45 -12.74 9.74
C LEU A 45 -3.80 -12.57 11.11
N ASP A 46 -2.54 -12.96 11.17
CA ASP A 46 -1.65 -12.72 12.30
C ASP A 46 -1.66 -11.23 12.72
N PRO A 47 -1.78 -10.92 14.03
CA PRO A 47 -1.83 -9.55 14.50
C PRO A 47 -0.60 -8.71 14.12
N ASN A 48 0.60 -9.28 14.10
CA ASN A 48 1.80 -8.55 13.69
C ASN A 48 1.80 -8.31 12.18
N LEU A 49 1.31 -9.25 11.39
CA LEU A 49 1.12 -9.04 9.96
C LEU A 49 0.17 -7.86 9.67
N ARG A 50 -0.90 -7.70 10.46
CA ARG A 50 -1.78 -6.51 10.35
C ARG A 50 -1.03 -5.21 10.67
N LYS A 51 -0.23 -5.19 11.74
CA LYS A 51 0.61 -4.02 12.08
C LYS A 51 1.58 -3.70 10.94
N ILE A 52 2.31 -4.71 10.45
CA ILE A 52 3.29 -4.57 9.36
C ILE A 52 2.62 -4.01 8.10
N LEU A 53 1.43 -4.52 7.76
CA LEU A 53 0.70 -4.02 6.60
C LEU A 53 0.29 -2.56 6.77
N ALA A 54 -0.25 -2.19 7.93
CA ALA A 54 -0.64 -0.81 8.21
C ALA A 54 0.55 0.14 8.10
N ILE A 55 1.71 -0.27 8.62
CA ILE A 55 2.96 0.48 8.49
C ILE A 55 3.33 0.60 7.02
N LYS A 56 3.38 -0.50 6.25
CA LYS A 56 3.74 -0.47 4.83
C LYS A 56 2.85 0.46 4.01
N LEU A 57 1.53 0.44 4.24
CA LEU A 57 0.59 1.35 3.59
C LEU A 57 0.85 2.82 3.97
N ALA A 58 1.08 3.09 5.26
CA ALA A 58 1.47 4.43 5.71
C ALA A 58 2.79 4.90 5.08
N LEU A 59 3.79 4.02 4.97
CA LEU A 59 5.06 4.32 4.32
C LEU A 59 4.86 4.63 2.82
N CYS A 60 4.01 3.89 2.12
CA CYS A 60 3.66 4.21 0.73
C CYS A 60 3.07 5.61 0.62
N GLU A 61 2.15 5.98 1.52
CA GLU A 61 1.56 7.32 1.54
C GLU A 61 2.60 8.41 1.82
N PHE A 62 3.51 8.19 2.78
CA PHE A 62 4.59 9.13 3.06
C PHE A 62 5.53 9.29 1.87
N GLN A 63 5.90 8.19 1.20
CA GLN A 63 6.73 8.22 -0.01
C GLN A 63 6.07 9.04 -1.11
N ASN A 64 4.77 8.83 -1.37
CA ASN A 64 4.03 9.59 -2.37
C ASN A 64 3.92 11.07 -2.02
N ALA A 65 3.82 11.39 -0.73
CA ALA A 65 3.76 12.76 -0.24
C ALA A 65 5.14 13.44 -0.15
N GLY A 66 6.25 12.73 -0.42
CA GLY A 66 7.61 13.24 -0.21
C GLY A 66 7.95 13.47 1.27
N ILE A 67 7.27 12.78 2.18
CA ILE A 67 7.46 12.87 3.62
C ILE A 67 8.48 11.80 4.04
N LEU A 68 9.53 12.22 4.75
CA LEU A 68 10.49 11.30 5.36
C LEU A 68 9.83 10.60 6.55
N TYR A 69 10.23 9.36 6.82
CA TYR A 69 9.73 8.57 7.95
C TYR A 69 10.90 7.92 8.71
N PRO A 70 10.68 7.44 9.95
CA PRO A 70 11.76 6.90 10.79
C PRO A 70 12.49 5.72 10.13
N SER A 71 13.83 5.70 10.22
CA SER A 71 14.66 4.64 9.62
C SER A 71 14.40 3.26 10.20
N ALA A 72 13.91 3.18 11.45
CA ALA A 72 13.48 1.94 12.10
C ALA A 72 12.37 1.21 11.32
N CYS A 73 11.64 1.93 10.47
CA CYS A 73 10.59 1.33 9.65
C CYS A 73 11.10 0.68 8.36
N ASN A 74 12.42 0.68 8.12
CA ASN A 74 13.02 0.03 6.95
C ASN A 74 13.21 -1.49 7.14
N HIS A 75 13.31 -1.98 8.39
CA HIS A 75 13.56 -3.39 8.71
C HIS A 75 12.50 -3.94 9.66
N LEU A 76 11.24 -3.98 9.20
CA LEU A 76 10.09 -4.36 10.05
C LEU A 76 10.16 -5.79 10.60
N ASP A 77 10.95 -6.69 10.01
CA ASP A 77 11.10 -8.06 10.51
C ASP A 77 11.86 -8.11 11.85
N GLU A 78 12.71 -7.11 12.12
CA GLU A 78 13.54 -7.03 13.33
C GLU A 78 13.10 -5.86 14.24
N GLU A 79 12.63 -4.76 13.65
CA GLU A 79 12.42 -3.48 14.34
C GLU A 79 10.95 -3.04 14.41
N LEU A 80 9.99 -3.97 14.29
CA LEU A 80 8.55 -3.63 14.24
C LEU A 80 8.12 -2.70 15.39
N GLU A 81 8.40 -3.09 16.63
CA GLU A 81 7.98 -2.34 17.82
C GLU A 81 8.72 -1.00 17.92
N LEU A 82 9.99 -0.94 17.53
CA LEU A 82 10.76 0.31 17.49
C LEU A 82 10.24 1.27 16.41
N CYS A 83 9.81 0.76 15.26
CA CYS A 83 9.14 1.56 14.24
C CYS A 83 7.85 2.16 14.81
N ILE A 84 6.99 1.37 15.45
CA ILE A 84 5.74 1.84 16.06
C ILE A 84 6.00 2.93 17.09
N GLU A 85 6.95 2.70 18.02
CA GLU A 85 7.34 3.70 19.02
C GLU A 85 7.78 5.03 18.38
N ASN A 86 8.46 4.97 17.23
CA ASN A 86 8.87 6.17 16.51
C ASN A 86 7.74 6.84 15.73
N LEU A 87 6.75 6.08 15.23
CA LEU A 87 5.55 6.64 14.62
C LEU A 87 4.69 7.36 15.67
N GLU A 88 4.63 6.86 16.91
CA GLU A 88 3.90 7.48 18.02
C GLU A 88 4.45 8.87 18.41
N LYS A 89 5.73 9.14 18.16
CA LYS A 89 6.39 10.43 18.47
C LYS A 89 5.91 11.58 17.58
N SER A 90 5.21 11.31 16.48
CA SER A 90 4.65 12.32 15.58
C SER A 90 3.14 12.09 15.37
N PRO A 91 2.28 13.10 15.64
CA PRO A 91 0.85 12.98 15.39
C PRO A 91 0.51 12.66 13.93
N GLN A 92 1.29 13.18 12.98
CA GLN A 92 1.10 12.93 11.55
C GLN A 92 1.33 11.46 11.24
N TYR A 93 2.43 10.89 11.73
CA TYR A 93 2.77 9.48 11.51
C TYR A 93 1.79 8.54 12.19
N TRP A 94 1.47 8.80 13.46
CA TRP A 94 0.52 7.99 14.23
C TRP A 94 -0.86 7.97 13.58
N THR A 95 -1.35 9.12 13.11
CA THR A 95 -2.70 9.21 12.50
C THR A 95 -2.78 8.39 11.22
N THR A 96 -1.78 8.48 10.33
CA THR A 96 -1.76 7.70 9.09
C THR A 96 -1.66 6.19 9.39
N PHE A 97 -0.71 5.77 10.23
CA PHE A 97 -0.57 4.36 10.61
C PHE A 97 -1.83 3.80 11.27
N SER A 98 -2.38 4.49 12.28
CA SER A 98 -3.58 4.04 13.00
C SER A 98 -4.84 4.12 12.14
N GLY A 99 -4.87 4.98 11.12
CA GLY A 99 -5.88 4.98 10.06
C GLY A 99 -5.87 3.65 9.31
N TYR A 100 -4.75 3.32 8.66
CA TYR A 100 -4.61 2.07 7.92
C TYR A 100 -4.85 0.84 8.81
N TYR A 101 -4.33 0.84 10.04
CA TYR A 101 -4.54 -0.30 10.95
C TYR A 101 -6.02 -0.60 11.21
N ARG A 102 -6.86 0.45 11.32
CA ARG A 102 -8.33 0.29 11.48
C ARG A 102 -9.01 -0.12 10.17
N GLU A 103 -8.54 0.39 9.04
CA GLU A 103 -9.17 0.19 7.73
C GLU A 103 -8.73 -1.07 7.00
N ILE A 104 -7.71 -1.78 7.50
CA ILE A 104 -7.17 -3.01 6.88
C ILE A 104 -8.27 -4.02 6.52
N GLN A 105 -9.31 -4.16 7.34
CA GLN A 105 -10.43 -5.05 7.03
C GLN A 105 -11.18 -4.62 5.76
N THR A 106 -11.51 -3.34 5.66
CA THR A 106 -12.20 -2.75 4.51
C THR A 106 -11.33 -2.87 3.26
N ILE A 107 -10.05 -2.49 3.38
CA ILE A 107 -9.07 -2.58 2.27
C ILE A 107 -8.94 -4.02 1.78
N CYS A 108 -8.83 -4.98 2.69
CA CYS A 108 -8.75 -6.41 2.38
C CYS A 108 -9.98 -6.89 1.60
N TYR A 109 -11.19 -6.45 1.97
CA TYR A 109 -12.40 -6.78 1.22
C TYR A 109 -12.41 -6.14 -0.17
N GLU A 110 -12.14 -4.84 -0.25
CA GLU A 110 -12.19 -4.06 -1.50
C GLU A 110 -11.15 -4.53 -2.53
N GLU A 111 -9.93 -4.83 -2.10
CA GLU A 111 -8.81 -5.19 -2.97
C GLU A 111 -8.78 -6.67 -3.34
N SER A 112 -9.52 -7.52 -2.61
CA SER A 112 -9.59 -8.96 -2.89
C SER A 112 -10.29 -9.28 -4.21
N LEU A 113 -11.34 -8.53 -4.58
CA LEU A 113 -12.12 -8.80 -5.78
C LEU A 113 -11.37 -8.47 -7.09
N PRO A 114 -10.72 -7.29 -7.23
CA PRO A 114 -9.85 -7.02 -8.38
C PRO A 114 -8.72 -8.04 -8.49
N TYR A 115 -8.10 -8.40 -7.36
CA TYR A 115 -7.06 -9.43 -7.33
C TYR A 115 -7.53 -10.79 -7.85
N GLN A 116 -8.71 -11.25 -7.42
CA GLN A 116 -9.28 -12.50 -7.90
C GLN A 116 -9.51 -12.47 -9.41
N LYS A 117 -10.08 -11.37 -9.92
CA LYS A 117 -10.32 -11.19 -11.35
C LYS A 117 -9.02 -11.26 -12.15
N ASP A 118 -8.01 -10.50 -11.75
CA ASP A 118 -6.73 -10.43 -12.46
C ASP A 118 -6.00 -11.78 -12.41
N HIS A 119 -6.08 -12.50 -11.29
CA HIS A 119 -5.54 -13.85 -11.16
C HIS A 119 -6.23 -14.83 -12.13
N VAL A 120 -7.55 -14.83 -12.21
CA VAL A 120 -8.31 -15.69 -13.15
C VAL A 120 -7.96 -15.38 -14.60
N ILE A 121 -7.89 -14.10 -14.99
CA ILE A 121 -7.50 -13.68 -16.34
C ILE A 121 -6.07 -14.15 -16.66
N SER A 122 -5.14 -13.99 -15.71
CA SER A 122 -3.75 -14.40 -15.90
C SER A 122 -3.62 -15.91 -16.13
N LEU A 123 -4.39 -16.72 -15.40
CA LEU A 123 -4.43 -18.16 -15.58
C LEU A 123 -4.99 -18.53 -16.96
N PHE A 124 -6.08 -17.89 -17.40
CA PHE A 124 -6.68 -18.15 -18.70
C PHE A 124 -5.72 -17.85 -19.87
N ASN A 125 -5.02 -16.72 -19.81
CA ASN A 125 -4.05 -16.30 -20.83
C ASN A 125 -2.79 -17.17 -20.87
N ASN A 126 -2.43 -17.83 -19.77
CA ASN A 126 -1.29 -18.75 -19.75
C ASN A 126 -1.64 -20.13 -20.34
N ILE A 127 -2.94 -20.43 -20.48
CA ILE A 127 -3.44 -21.73 -20.97
C ILE A 127 -3.88 -21.65 -22.45
N THR A 128 -4.22 -20.46 -22.96
CA THR A 128 -4.67 -20.22 -24.34
C THR A 128 -3.58 -19.58 -25.18
#